data_AF-A0A143PRF4-F1
#
_entry.id   AF-A0A143PRF4-F1
#
_cell.length_a   1.000
_cell.length_b   1.000
_cell.length_c   1.000
_cell.angle_alpha   90.00
_cell.angle_beta   90.00
_cell.angle_gamma   90.00
#
_symmetry.space_group_name_H-M   'P 1'
#
loop_
_entity.id
_entity.type
_entity.pdbx_description
1 polymer ?
#
loop_
_entity_poly.entity_id
_entity_poly.type
_entity_poly.pdbx_seq_one_letter_code
_entity_poly.pdbx_strand_id
1 'polypeptide(L)' 'MIALGLGPLGIPELIIILFIIVLIFGATRLPEIGRGIGKGIRNFKEATKEGASGKDE' A
#
# COMPACT_ATOMS: atom_id res chain seq x y z
N MET A 1 1.65 18.08 24.15
CA MET A 1 0.23 18.21 23.78
C MET A 1 0.14 18.10 22.28
N ILE A 2 -0.31 16.96 21.76
CA ILE A 2 -0.49 16.75 20.32
C ILE A 2 -1.80 17.47 19.96
N ALA A 3 -1.68 18.54 19.17
CA ALA A 3 -2.83 19.35 18.77
C ALA A 3 -3.74 18.50 17.88
N LEU A 4 -4.94 18.19 18.37
CA LEU A 4 -6.06 17.64 17.62
C LEU A 4 -6.64 18.73 16.70
N GLY A 5 -5.80 19.30 15.85
CA GLY A 5 -6.14 20.36 14.92
C GLY A 5 -6.23 19.80 13.51
N LEU A 6 -7.34 20.12 12.82
CA LEU A 6 -7.55 19.90 11.40
C LEU A 6 -6.45 20.58 10.55
N GLY A 7 -5.27 19.99 10.49
CA GLY A 7 -4.16 20.31 9.61
C GLY A 7 -3.75 19.07 8.81
N PRO A 8 -3.00 19.23 7.70
CA PRO A 8 -2.64 18.12 6.83
C PRO A 8 -1.96 17.04 7.67
N LEU A 9 -2.54 15.84 7.67
CA LEU A 9 -2.08 14.69 8.45
C LEU A 9 -0.55 14.61 8.36
N GLY A 10 0.11 14.98 9.45
CA GLY A 10 1.56 14.94 9.53
C GLY A 10 2.04 13.50 9.52
N ILE A 11 3.34 13.33 9.28
CA ILE A 11 4.00 12.03 9.47
C ILE A 11 3.70 11.41 10.85
N PRO A 12 3.66 12.17 11.97
CA PRO A 12 3.33 11.61 13.28
C PRO A 12 1.93 11.00 13.36
N GLU A 13 0.91 11.67 12.84
CA GLU A 13 -0.48 11.20 12.84
C GLU A 13 -0.64 9.94 11.98
N LEU A 14 0.01 9.90 10.81
CA LEU A 14 0.02 8.72 9.94
C LEU A 14 0.62 7.50 10.64
N ILE A 15 1.70 7.69 11.42
CA ILE A 15 2.32 6.61 12.20
C ILE A 15 1.36 6.10 13.28
N ILE A 16 0.63 6.97 13.97
CA ILE A 16 -0.37 6.57 14.98
C ILE A 16 -1.49 5.75 14.35
N ILE A 17 -2.02 6.19 13.21
CA ILE A 17 -3.07 5.45 12.48
C ILE A 17 -2.54 4.08 12.03
N LEU A 18 -1.33 4.05 11.46
CA LEU A 18 -0.68 2.80 11.03
C LEU A 18 -0.50 1.85 12.22
N PHE A 19 -0.10 2.37 13.39
CA PHE A 19 0.06 1.57 14.59
C PHE A 19 -1.27 0.96 15.05
N ILE A 20 -2.37 1.72 15.06
CA ILE A 20 -3.71 1.20 15.38
C ILE A 20 -4.13 0.11 14.40
N ILE A 21 -3.93 0.32 13.09
CA ILE A 21 -4.20 -0.69 12.07
C ILE A 21 -3.40 -1.97 12.33
N VAL A 22 -2.11 -1.83 12.65
CA VAL A 22 -1.23 -2.97 12.99
C VAL A 22 -1.70 -3.69 14.26
N LEU A 23 -2.28 -3.00 15.25
CA LEU A 23 -2.83 -3.67 16.44
C LEU A 23 -4.10 -4.47 16.11
N ILE A 24 -4.98 -3.94 15.25
CA ILE A 24 -6.23 -4.61 14.87
C ILE A 24 -5.96 -5.81 13.97
N PHE A 25 -5.16 -5.62 12.93
CA PHE A 25 -4.89 -6.64 11.92
C PHE A 25 -3.69 -7.53 12.28
N GLY A 26 -2.81 -7.08 13.17
CA GLY A 26 -1.53 -7.72 13.47
C GLY A 26 -0.42 -7.33 12.49
N ALA A 27 0.82 -7.26 13.01
CA ALA A 27 2.01 -6.90 12.23
C ALA A 27 2.30 -7.85 11.06
N THR A 28 1.78 -9.07 11.10
CA THR A 28 1.98 -10.09 10.06
C THR A 28 0.98 -9.98 8.91
N ARG A 29 -0.26 -9.51 9.15
CA ARG A 29 -1.30 -9.44 8.11
C ARG A 29 -1.07 -8.31 7.11
N LEU A 30 -0.56 -7.17 7.57
CA LEU A 30 -0.29 -6.02 6.68
C LEU A 30 0.71 -6.37 5.56
N PRO A 31 1.88 -6.97 5.84
CA PRO A 31 2.81 -7.43 4.81
C PRO A 31 2.25 -8.55 3.94
N GLU A 32 1.43 -9.44 4.50
CA GLU A 32 0.80 -10.54 3.77
C GLU A 32 -0.15 -10.01 2.67
N ILE A 33 -1.02 -9.06 3.03
CA ILE A 33 -1.92 -8.37 2.09
C ILE A 33 -1.09 -7.55 1.08
N GLY A 34 -0.08 -6.81 1.53
CA GLY A 34 0.80 -6.04 0.66
C GLY A 34 1.55 -6.89 -0.36
N ARG A 35 1.99 -8.10 0.00
CA ARG A 35 2.60 -9.06 -0.94
C ARG A 35 1.60 -9.54 -1.99
N GLY A 36 0.35 -9.80 -1.61
CA GLY A 36 -0.71 -10.19 -2.53
C GLY A 36 -1.01 -9.07 -3.54
N ILE A 37 -1.23 -7.86 -3.04
CA ILE A 37 -1.47 -6.66 -3.87
C ILE A 37 -0.26 -6.38 -4.78
N GLY A 38 0.97 -6.44 -4.25
CA GLY A 38 2.18 -6.20 -5.02
C GLY A 38 2.39 -7.19 -6.16
N LYS A 39 2.10 -8.48 -5.94
CA LYS A 39 2.09 -9.49 -7.01
C LYS A 39 1.02 -9.18 -8.06
N GLY A 40 -0.18 -8.81 -7.63
CA GLY A 40 -1.27 -8.43 -8.54
C GLY A 40 -0.90 -7.23 -9.43
N ILE A 41 -0.38 -6.16 -8.82
CA ILE A 41 0.08 -4.96 -9.54
C ILE A 41 1.21 -5.31 -10.52
N ARG A 42 2.17 -6.14 -10.11
CA ARG A 42 3.27 -6.56 -10.98
C ARG A 42 2.76 -7.33 -12.19
N ASN A 43 1.93 -8.36 -11.98
CA ASN A 43 1.36 -9.16 -13.05
C ASN A 43 0.50 -8.30 -14.00
N PHE A 44 -0.30 -7.37 -13.44
CA PHE A 44 -1.09 -6.41 -14.22
C PHE A 44 -0.20 -5.53 -15.11
N LYS A 45 0.92 -5.02 -14.55
CA LYS A 45 1.88 -4.20 -15.28
C LYS A 45 2.61 -5.00 -16.37
N GLU A 46 2.96 -6.25 -16.11
CA GLU A 46 3.59 -7.15 -17.09
C GLU A 46 2.63 -7.44 -18.27
N ALA A 47 1.39 -7.85 -17.99
CA ALA A 47 0.38 -8.10 -19.03
C ALA A 47 0.03 -6.84 -19.85
N THR A 48 -0.04 -5.68 -19.20
CA THR A 48 -0.27 -4.41 -19.91
C THR A 48 0.93 -4.03 -20.78
N LYS A 49 2.16 -4.32 -20.34
CA LYS A 49 3.37 -4.06 -21.12
C LYS A 49 3.49 -5.00 -22.32
N GLU A 50 3.11 -6.26 -22.16
CA GLU A 50 3.07 -7.25 -23.24
C GLU A 50 1.98 -6.90 -24.27
N GLY A 51 0.80 -6.48 -23.82
CA GLY A 51 -0.28 -6.00 -24.70
C GLY A 51 -0.01 -4.64 -25.37
N ALA A 52 0.78 -3.75 -24.73
CA ALA A 52 1.17 -2.46 -25.30
C ALA A 52 2.42 -2.55 -26.18
N SER A 53 3.27 -3.54 -25.93
CA SER A 53 4.42 -3.88 -26.77
C SER A 53 3.97 -4.93 -27.78
N GLY A 54 3.19 -4.50 -28.78
CA GLY A 54 3.11 -5.21 -30.06
C GLY A 54 4.50 -5.25 -30.69
N LYS A 55 5.31 -6.20 -30.25
CA LYS A 55 6.56 -6.57 -30.90
C LYS A 55 6.47 -8.04 -31.24
N ASP A 56 6.11 -8.22 -32.52
CA ASP A 56 6.38 -9.35 -33.40
C ASP A 56 5.58 -10.61 -33.00
N GLU A 57 4.47 -10.94 -33.66
CA GLU A 57 4.32 -11.16 -35.12
C GLU A 57 3.42 -10.18 -35.88
#